data_AF-A0A7W1B8Z0-F1
#
_entry.id   AF-A0A7W1B8Z0-F1
#
_cell.length_a   1.000
_cell.length_b   1.000
_cell.length_c   1.000
_cell.angle_alpha   90.00
_cell.angle_beta   90.00
_cell.angle_gamma   90.00
#
_symmetry.space_group_name_H-M   'P 1'
#
loop_
_entity.id
_entity.type
_entity.pdbx_description
1 polymer ?
#
loop_
_entity_poly.entity_id
_entity_poly.type
_entity_poly.pdbx_seq_one_letter_code
_entity_poly.pdbx_strand_id
1 'polypeptide(L)'
;MGVALAIVLATTSVAAGDSMSLLDQAWPRVPDHRGPSLAQRLTDTFSDLGNELGRHMHTLSGDRISMRFDGRQRRASFRVATGDPRYFTFVVATDIQFTGALARVRTRIDFSVHGRKLKLELPDFEMMPQSYQGDRIVVLLVPFFERRW
;
A
#
# COMPACT_ATOMS: atom_id res chain seq x y z
N MET A 1 -50.27 43.49 44.07
CA MET A 1 -50.01 43.81 42.64
C MET A 1 -48.54 43.49 42.41
N GLY A 2 -48.14 42.36 41.80
CA GLY A 2 -48.37 41.92 40.41
C GLY A 2 -47.21 42.47 39.56
N VAL A 3 -46.34 41.73 38.86
CA VAL A 3 -46.31 40.36 38.34
C VAL A 3 -44.83 39.91 38.30
N ALA A 4 -44.51 38.71 38.76
CA ALA A 4 -43.20 38.10 38.53
C ALA A 4 -43.26 37.24 37.25
N LEU A 5 -42.45 37.60 36.25
CA LEU A 5 -42.30 36.86 35.01
C LEU A 5 -41.39 35.65 35.27
N ALA A 6 -41.95 34.44 35.29
CA ALA A 6 -41.18 33.20 35.38
C ALA A 6 -40.79 32.74 33.97
N ILE A 7 -39.50 32.81 33.64
CA ILE A 7 -38.94 32.16 32.45
C ILE A 7 -38.57 30.73 32.86
N VAL A 8 -39.36 29.75 32.40
CA VAL A 8 -39.04 28.33 32.50
C VAL A 8 -38.03 28.00 31.41
N LEU A 9 -36.74 28.00 31.75
CA LEU A 9 -35.71 27.37 30.92
C LEU A 9 -35.81 25.85 31.16
N ALA A 10 -36.40 25.15 30.19
CA ALA A 10 -36.31 23.70 30.12
C ALA A 10 -34.84 23.32 29.86
N THR A 11 -34.08 23.05 30.92
CA THR A 11 -32.77 22.42 30.82
C THR A 11 -32.98 20.95 30.50
N THR A 12 -32.99 20.60 29.22
CA THR A 12 -32.76 19.21 28.81
C THR A 12 -31.32 18.88 29.18
N SER A 13 -31.13 18.31 30.37
CA SER A 13 -29.91 17.64 30.76
C SER A 13 -29.71 16.44 29.85
N VAL A 14 -29.09 16.65 28.69
CA VAL A 14 -28.61 15.55 27.85
C VAL A 14 -27.50 14.89 28.62
N ALA A 15 -27.77 13.67 29.10
CA ALA A 15 -26.84 12.84 29.83
C ALA A 15 -25.56 12.62 29.00
N ALA A 16 -24.54 13.44 29.25
CA ALA A 16 -23.21 13.35 28.65
C ALA A 16 -22.36 12.21 29.24
N GLY A 17 -23.00 11.18 29.81
CA GLY A 17 -22.34 10.06 30.48
C GLY A 17 -22.34 8.75 29.70
N ASP A 18 -23.30 8.54 28.78
CA ASP A 18 -23.50 7.24 28.13
C ASP A 18 -22.72 7.07 26.81
N SER A 19 -22.29 8.16 26.18
CA SER A 19 -21.62 8.10 24.87
C SER A 19 -20.18 7.57 24.95
N MET A 20 -19.48 7.77 26.08
CA MET A 20 -18.13 7.23 26.29
C MET A 20 -18.15 5.70 26.50
N SER A 21 -19.21 5.16 27.09
CA SER A 21 -19.34 3.72 27.37
C SER A 21 -19.44 2.88 26.10
N LEU A 22 -20.22 3.34 25.11
CA LEU A 22 -20.41 2.62 23.85
C LEU A 22 -19.14 2.57 22.97
N LEU A 23 -18.31 3.63 23.00
CA LEU A 23 -17.04 3.68 22.27
C LEU A 23 -15.99 2.74 22.89
N ASP A 24 -15.90 2.69 24.21
CA ASP A 24 -15.03 1.75 24.93
C ASP A 24 -15.48 0.28 24.77
N GLN A 25 -16.78 0.06 24.56
CA GLN A 25 -17.35 -1.27 24.33
C GLN A 25 -17.14 -1.77 22.89
N ALA A 26 -17.10 -0.85 21.91
CA ALA A 26 -16.82 -1.16 20.51
C ALA A 26 -15.33 -1.43 20.23
N TRP A 27 -14.43 -0.93 21.09
CA TRP A 27 -12.99 -1.13 20.97
C TRP A 27 -12.42 -1.81 22.22
N PRO A 28 -12.45 -3.15 22.30
CA PRO A 28 -11.89 -3.85 23.45
C PRO A 28 -10.43 -3.43 23.65
N ARG A 29 -10.08 -3.06 24.89
CA ARG A 29 -8.71 -2.71 25.27
C ARG A 29 -7.77 -3.82 24.82
N VAL A 30 -6.83 -3.47 23.95
CA VAL A 30 -5.84 -4.42 23.42
C VAL A 30 -5.10 -5.02 24.60
N PRO A 31 -5.11 -6.36 24.78
CA PRO A 31 -4.39 -6.97 25.89
C PRO A 31 -2.89 -6.65 25.79
N ASP A 32 -2.26 -6.33 26.92
CA ASP A 32 -0.80 -6.21 27.07
C ASP A 32 -0.14 -7.59 26.98
N HIS A 33 -0.30 -8.25 25.83
CA HIS A 33 0.29 -9.54 25.54
C HIS A 33 1.47 -9.30 24.61
N ARG A 34 2.61 -9.92 24.93
CA ARG A 34 3.84 -10.00 24.11
C ARG A 34 3.65 -10.71 22.75
N GLY A 35 2.46 -10.65 22.18
CA GLY A 35 2.14 -11.13 20.84
C GLY A 35 2.25 -10.01 19.81
N PRO A 36 2.28 -10.37 18.52
CA PRO A 36 2.27 -9.38 17.46
C PRO A 36 1.03 -8.50 17.56
N SER A 37 1.25 -7.19 17.45
CA SER A 37 0.18 -6.18 17.49
C SER A 37 -0.83 -6.42 16.37
N LEU A 38 -2.06 -5.91 16.51
CA LEU A 38 -3.07 -6.02 15.45
C LEU A 38 -2.55 -5.48 14.11
N ALA A 39 -1.83 -4.37 14.14
CA ALA A 39 -1.21 -3.80 12.95
C ALA A 39 -0.20 -4.76 12.31
N GLN A 40 0.60 -5.47 13.11
CA GLN A 40 1.52 -6.48 12.60
C GLN A 40 0.78 -7.68 12.00
N ARG A 41 -0.27 -8.16 12.64
CA ARG A 41 -1.09 -9.26 12.11
C ARG A 41 -1.74 -8.89 10.78
N LEU A 42 -2.33 -7.70 10.68
CA LEU A 42 -2.89 -7.19 9.42
C LEU A 42 -1.81 -7.09 8.33
N THR A 43 -0.63 -6.57 8.68
CA THR A 43 0.52 -6.48 7.76
C THR A 43 0.91 -7.85 7.21
N ASP A 44 0.95 -8.86 8.07
CA ASP A 44 1.27 -10.24 7.67
C ASP A 44 0.17 -10.81 6.77
N THR A 45 -1.10 -10.67 7.17
CA THR A 45 -2.25 -11.13 6.37
C THR A 45 -2.27 -10.50 4.97
N PHE A 46 -2.03 -9.19 4.84
CA PHE A 46 -1.97 -8.55 3.53
C PHE A 46 -0.79 -9.02 2.69
N SER A 47 0.34 -9.33 3.32
CA SER A 47 1.50 -9.91 2.64
C SER A 47 1.15 -11.30 2.09
N ASP A 48 0.51 -12.14 2.91
CA ASP A 48 0.10 -13.49 2.53
C ASP A 48 -0.92 -13.48 1.39
N LEU A 49 -1.96 -12.65 1.48
CA LEU A 49 -2.95 -12.47 0.41
C LEU A 49 -2.31 -12.00 -0.89
N GLY A 50 -1.41 -11.01 -0.82
CA GLY A 50 -0.68 -10.53 -2.00
C GLY A 50 0.20 -11.61 -2.63
N ASN A 51 0.87 -12.41 -1.80
CA ASN A 51 1.70 -13.52 -2.26
C ASN A 51 0.86 -14.68 -2.83
N GLU A 52 -0.32 -14.94 -2.28
CA GLU A 52 -1.27 -15.92 -2.81
C GLU A 52 -1.77 -15.51 -4.20
N LEU A 53 -2.19 -14.25 -4.37
CA LEU A 53 -2.52 -13.69 -5.67
C LEU A 53 -1.33 -13.79 -6.64
N GLY A 54 -0.12 -13.48 -6.16
CA GLY A 54 1.11 -13.62 -6.92
C GLY A 54 1.35 -15.03 -7.43
N ARG A 55 1.15 -16.05 -6.59
CA ARG A 55 1.23 -17.47 -6.98
C ARG A 55 0.19 -17.83 -8.04
N HIS A 56 -1.07 -17.43 -7.84
CA HIS A 56 -2.11 -17.70 -8.83
C HIS A 56 -1.80 -17.07 -10.19
N MET A 57 -1.39 -15.81 -10.21
CA MET A 57 -0.99 -15.12 -11.45
C MET A 57 0.23 -15.78 -12.10
N HIS A 58 1.19 -16.25 -11.32
CA HIS A 58 2.34 -16.98 -11.82
C HIS A 58 1.94 -18.26 -12.55
N THR A 59 1.10 -19.08 -11.91
CA THR A 59 0.58 -20.30 -12.51
C THR A 59 -0.25 -20.02 -13.77
N LEU A 60 -1.19 -19.06 -13.71
CA LEU A 60 -2.06 -18.73 -14.83
C LEU A 60 -1.30 -18.16 -16.04
N SER A 61 -0.21 -17.47 -15.80
CA SER A 61 0.59 -16.83 -16.86
C SER A 61 1.68 -17.75 -17.44
N GLY A 62 1.86 -18.96 -16.89
CA GLY A 62 2.95 -19.87 -17.26
C GLY A 62 4.31 -19.26 -16.94
N ASP A 63 4.48 -18.82 -15.69
CA ASP A 63 5.71 -18.24 -15.12
C ASP A 63 6.13 -16.87 -15.67
N ARG A 64 5.23 -16.24 -16.45
CA ARG A 64 5.47 -14.92 -17.07
C ARG A 64 5.29 -13.78 -16.09
N ILE A 65 4.32 -13.87 -15.20
CA ILE A 65 4.05 -12.84 -14.19
C ILE A 65 4.50 -13.39 -12.84
N SER A 66 5.18 -12.58 -12.04
CA SER A 66 5.54 -12.93 -10.67
C SER A 66 5.42 -11.70 -9.79
N MET A 67 4.82 -11.88 -8.61
CA MET A 67 4.60 -10.81 -7.64
C MET A 67 4.96 -11.33 -6.26
N ARG A 68 5.57 -10.46 -5.45
CA ARG A 68 5.90 -10.75 -4.07
C ARG A 68 5.72 -9.51 -3.21
N PHE A 69 5.17 -9.72 -2.02
CA PHE A 69 4.91 -8.69 -1.03
C PHE A 69 5.52 -9.08 0.31
N ASP A 70 6.21 -8.13 0.94
CA ASP A 70 6.72 -8.22 2.30
C ASP A 70 6.35 -6.94 3.05
N GLY A 71 5.21 -6.96 3.74
CA GLY A 71 4.68 -5.82 4.47
C GLY A 71 5.57 -5.43 5.66
N ARG A 72 6.28 -6.38 6.28
CA ARG A 72 7.18 -6.10 7.41
C ARG A 72 8.41 -5.30 6.96
N GLN A 73 8.99 -5.69 5.83
CA GLN A 73 10.10 -4.95 5.21
C GLN A 73 9.62 -3.76 4.35
N ARG A 74 8.30 -3.61 4.19
CA ARG A 74 7.69 -2.57 3.36
C ARG A 74 8.19 -2.64 1.92
N ARG A 75 8.22 -3.85 1.36
CA ARG A 75 8.73 -4.12 0.02
C ARG A 75 7.70 -4.84 -0.84
N ALA A 76 7.72 -4.55 -2.12
CA ALA A 76 7.05 -5.35 -3.12
C ALA A 76 7.97 -5.51 -4.34
N SER A 77 7.88 -6.65 -5.01
CA SER A 77 8.56 -6.88 -6.28
C SER A 77 7.57 -7.42 -7.29
N PHE A 78 7.64 -6.91 -8.50
CA PHE A 78 6.80 -7.27 -9.62
C PHE A 78 7.68 -7.59 -10.82
N ARG A 79 7.39 -8.68 -11.52
CA ARG A 79 8.08 -9.01 -12.76
C ARG A 79 7.10 -9.56 -13.77
N VAL A 80 7.26 -9.09 -15.01
CA VAL A 80 6.53 -9.55 -16.19
C VAL A 80 7.55 -9.95 -17.23
N ALA A 81 7.39 -11.14 -17.79
CA ALA A 81 8.20 -11.68 -18.86
C ALA A 81 7.30 -12.10 -20.01
N THR A 82 7.76 -11.90 -21.24
CA THR A 82 7.07 -12.36 -22.45
C THR A 82 8.06 -12.77 -23.52
N GLY A 83 7.58 -13.50 -24.51
CA GLY A 83 8.36 -14.00 -25.64
C GLY A 83 8.78 -15.46 -25.52
N ASP A 84 9.68 -15.86 -26.43
CA ASP A 84 10.27 -17.18 -26.56
C ASP A 84 11.81 -17.07 -26.37
N PRO A 85 12.41 -17.81 -25.43
CA PRO A 85 13.86 -17.82 -25.19
C PRO A 85 14.74 -18.01 -26.43
N ARG A 86 14.23 -18.64 -27.50
CA ARG A 86 14.95 -18.90 -28.75
C ARG A 86 14.99 -17.69 -29.68
N TYR A 87 13.98 -16.83 -29.63
CA TYR A 87 13.80 -15.74 -30.61
C TYR A 87 13.88 -14.37 -29.96
N PHE A 88 13.05 -14.16 -28.94
CA PHE A 88 12.79 -12.86 -28.34
C PHE A 88 12.39 -13.03 -26.89
N THR A 89 13.03 -12.33 -25.96
CA THR A 89 12.56 -12.23 -24.59
C THR A 89 12.48 -10.78 -24.17
N PHE A 90 11.40 -10.42 -23.49
CA PHE A 90 11.26 -9.13 -22.86
C PHE A 90 10.85 -9.34 -21.41
N VAL A 91 11.60 -8.74 -20.49
CA VAL A 91 11.35 -8.84 -19.05
C VAL A 91 11.37 -7.45 -18.46
N VAL A 92 10.31 -7.10 -17.75
CA VAL A 92 10.25 -5.93 -16.88
C VAL A 92 10.28 -6.43 -15.45
N ALA A 93 11.21 -5.95 -14.66
CA ALA A 93 11.29 -6.22 -13.23
C ALA A 93 11.28 -4.90 -12.47
N THR A 94 10.42 -4.81 -11.47
CA THR A 94 10.20 -3.61 -10.68
C THR A 94 10.28 -3.96 -9.21
N ASP A 95 11.10 -3.24 -8.46
CA ASP A 95 11.20 -3.33 -7.01
C ASP A 95 10.67 -2.03 -6.40
N ILE A 96 9.82 -2.16 -5.39
CA ILE A 96 9.14 -1.06 -4.71
C ILE A 96 9.50 -1.11 -3.23
N GLN A 97 10.03 -0.01 -2.71
CA GLN A 97 10.30 0.20 -1.30
C GLN A 97 9.39 1.30 -0.76
N PHE A 98 8.55 0.97 0.21
CA PHE A 98 7.70 1.95 0.87
C PHE A 98 8.40 2.55 2.09
N THR A 99 8.41 3.89 2.18
CA THR A 99 8.95 4.67 3.28
C THR A 99 7.92 5.71 3.70
N GLY A 100 7.14 5.42 4.74
CA GLY A 100 6.00 6.27 5.11
C GLY A 100 4.93 6.24 4.02
N ALA A 101 4.55 7.42 3.51
CA ALA A 101 3.59 7.56 2.41
C ALA A 101 4.25 7.54 1.01
N LEU A 102 5.58 7.45 0.94
CA LEU A 102 6.33 7.43 -0.31
C LEU A 102 6.66 6.00 -0.73
N ALA A 103 6.62 5.73 -2.03
CA ALA A 103 7.09 4.49 -2.63
C ALA A 103 8.22 4.80 -3.60
N ARG A 104 9.45 4.36 -3.29
CA ARG A 104 10.58 4.44 -4.21
C ARG A 104 10.55 3.21 -5.11
N VAL A 105 10.61 3.44 -6.42
CA VAL A 105 10.44 2.41 -7.43
C VAL A 105 11.67 2.34 -8.31
N ARG A 106 12.23 1.14 -8.39
CA ARG A 106 13.33 0.79 -9.29
C ARG A 106 12.80 -0.13 -10.37
N THR A 107 13.08 0.18 -11.63
CA THR A 107 12.63 -0.65 -12.76
C THR A 107 13.80 -1.01 -13.66
N ARG A 108 13.91 -2.30 -13.97
CA ARG A 108 14.83 -2.85 -14.96
C ARG A 108 14.04 -3.47 -16.10
N ILE A 109 14.51 -3.23 -17.32
CA ILE A 109 14.01 -3.83 -18.54
C ILE A 109 15.14 -4.66 -19.16
N ASP A 110 14.96 -5.98 -19.22
CA ASP A 110 15.86 -6.88 -19.92
C ASP A 110 15.21 -7.29 -21.26
N PHE A 111 15.94 -7.08 -22.34
CA PHE A 111 15.54 -7.43 -23.70
C PHE A 111 16.53 -8.41 -24.29
N SER A 112 16.06 -9.43 -25.01
CA SER A 112 16.94 -10.27 -25.80
C SER A 112 16.35 -10.65 -27.14
N VAL A 113 17.19 -10.65 -28.17
CA VAL A 113 16.84 -11.05 -29.54
C VAL A 113 17.99 -11.87 -30.11
N HIS A 114 17.69 -13.06 -30.61
CA HIS A 114 18.69 -13.99 -31.18
C HIS A 114 19.94 -14.14 -30.29
N GLY A 115 19.74 -14.29 -28.98
CA GLY A 115 20.81 -14.47 -27.99
C GLY A 115 21.57 -13.19 -27.59
N ARG A 116 21.36 -12.06 -28.27
CA ARG A 116 21.91 -10.76 -27.85
C ARG A 116 21.05 -10.19 -26.73
N LYS A 117 21.67 -9.76 -25.62
CA LYS A 117 20.95 -9.24 -24.44
C LYS A 117 21.26 -7.75 -24.26
N LEU A 118 20.21 -6.95 -24.11
CA LEU A 118 20.26 -5.56 -23.70
C LEU A 118 19.60 -5.45 -22.32
N LYS A 119 20.25 -4.75 -21.40
CA LYS A 119 19.70 -4.45 -20.08
C LYS A 119 19.61 -2.94 -19.94
N LEU A 120 18.43 -2.44 -19.61
CA LEU A 120 18.17 -1.05 -19.35
C LEU A 120 17.69 -0.91 -17.91
N GLU A 121 18.43 -0.15 -17.11
CA GLU A 121 17.96 0.28 -15.79
C GLU A 121 17.37 1.69 -15.94
N LEU A 122 16.11 1.85 -15.57
CA LEU A 122 15.47 3.16 -15.54
C LEU A 122 15.91 3.90 -14.26
N PRO A 123 15.94 5.25 -14.27
CA PRO A 123 16.14 6.02 -13.07
C PRO A 123 15.13 5.62 -11.99
N ASP A 124 15.58 5.58 -10.73
CA ASP A 124 14.67 5.36 -9.62
C ASP A 124 13.67 6.54 -9.57
N PHE A 125 12.39 6.28 -9.32
CA PHE A 125 11.39 7.34 -9.18
C PHE A 125 10.56 7.15 -7.93
N GLU A 126 9.95 8.23 -7.45
CA GLU A 126 9.11 8.19 -6.24
C GLU A 126 7.64 8.32 -6.61
N MET A 127 6.78 7.59 -5.89
CA MET A 127 5.34 7.69 -6.00
C MET A 127 4.75 8.07 -4.65
N MET A 128 3.77 8.98 -4.67
CA MET A 128 3.00 9.34 -3.48
C MET A 128 1.50 9.39 -3.79
N PRO A 129 0.65 8.91 -2.88
CA PRO A 129 -0.78 9.12 -2.97
C PRO A 129 -1.09 10.59 -2.68
N GLN A 130 -1.93 11.21 -3.51
CA GLN A 130 -2.44 12.56 -3.29
C GLN A 130 -3.96 12.57 -3.52
N SER A 131 -4.66 13.52 -2.90
CA SER A 131 -6.05 13.80 -3.23
C SER A 131 -6.13 15.11 -4.04
N TYR A 132 -6.81 15.08 -5.17
CA TYR A 132 -7.11 16.28 -5.96
C TYR A 132 -8.61 16.32 -6.25
N GLN A 133 -9.28 17.39 -5.82
CA GLN A 133 -10.74 17.55 -5.98
C GLN A 133 -11.59 16.38 -5.47
N GLY A 134 -11.14 15.70 -4.42
CA GLY A 134 -11.84 14.53 -3.86
C GLY A 134 -11.45 13.20 -4.52
N ASP A 135 -10.75 13.24 -5.65
CA ASP A 135 -10.23 12.04 -6.32
C ASP A 135 -8.87 11.63 -5.77
N ARG A 136 -8.64 10.33 -5.65
CA ARG A 136 -7.35 9.76 -5.26
C ARG A 136 -6.48 9.60 -6.51
N ILE A 137 -5.36 10.32 -6.54
CA ILE A 137 -4.37 10.27 -7.61
C ILE A 137 -3.04 9.74 -7.07
N VAL A 138 -2.17 9.31 -7.98
CA VAL A 138 -0.77 8.99 -7.68
C VAL A 138 0.09 10.01 -8.42
N VAL A 139 0.95 10.71 -7.67
CA VAL A 139 1.95 11.61 -8.25
C VAL A 139 3.25 10.83 -8.43
N LEU A 140 3.80 10.88 -9.63
CA LEU A 140 5.11 10.32 -9.97
C LEU A 140 6.15 11.44 -10.03
N LEU A 141 7.19 11.31 -9.22
CA LEU A 141 8.38 12.17 -9.23
C LEU A 141 9.49 11.44 -9.99
N VAL A 142 9.68 11.80 -11.25
CA VAL A 142 10.70 11.19 -12.11
C VAL A 142 11.93 12.11 -12.14
N PRO A 143 13.11 11.66 -11.70
CA PRO A 143 14.33 12.44 -11.87
C PRO A 143 14.73 12.41 -13.35
N PHE A 144 14.93 13.59 -13.94
CA PHE A 144 15.37 13.70 -15.33
C PHE A 144 16.82 13.22 -15.54
N PHE A 145 17.65 13.22 -14.48
CA PHE A 145 19.04 12.77 -14.52
C PHE A 145 19.44 12.16 -13.17
N GLU A 146 19.98 10.93 -13.18
CA GLU A 146 20.67 10.33 -12.04
C GLU A 146 22.11 10.00 -12.45
N ARG A 147 23.10 10.56 -11.74
CA ARG A 147 24.52 10.26 -11.93
C ARG A 147 24.90 9.11 -10.98
N ARG A 148 25.00 7.90 -11.51
CA ARG A 148 25.51 6.73 -10.78
C ARG A 148 27.03 6.63 -11.02
N TRP A 149 27.81 6.58 -9.94
CA TRP A 149 29.27 6.44 -9.95
C TRP A 149 29.67 5.01 -9.63
#